data_AF-A0A8T4Y1U0-F1
#
_entry.id   AF-A0A8T4Y1U0-F1
#
_cell.length_a   1.000
_cell.length_b   1.000
_cell.length_c   1.000
_cell.angle_alpha   90.00
_cell.angle_beta   90.00
_cell.angle_gamma   90.00
#
_symmetry.space_group_name_H-M   'P 1'
#
loop_
_entity.id
_entity.type
_entity.pdbx_description
1 polymer ?
#
loop_
_entity_poly.entity_id
_entity_poly.type
_entity_poly.pdbx_seq_one_letter_code
_entity_poly.pdbx_strand_id
1 'polypeptide(L)'
;ELENVGVLLDSWHWYTSRGTLEDILKLKGEEVIYVHVNDAPANVPMDKLLDNVRCLPGETGVIDLVGFLRALKSIGYNGPVTPEPFSDKVNRMPPEDAVKVTGDSLKKVWERAGLTD
;
A
#
# COMPACT_ATOMS: atom_id res chain seq x y z
N GLU A 1 -25.82 9.98 2.89
CA GLU A 1 -24.41 9.63 3.12
C GLU A 1 -24.16 9.67 4.63
N LEU A 2 -23.29 8.80 5.15
CA LEU A 2 -22.86 8.86 6.55
C LEU A 2 -21.64 9.77 6.61
N GLU A 3 -21.77 10.95 7.21
CA GLU A 3 -20.74 12.01 7.19
C GLU A 3 -19.42 11.63 7.90
N ASN A 4 -19.37 10.48 8.58
CA ASN A 4 -18.24 10.04 9.41
C ASN A 4 -17.80 8.59 9.15
N VAL A 5 -18.14 8.05 7.97
CA VAL A 5 -17.75 6.68 7.57
C VAL A 5 -17.09 6.73 6.19
N GLY A 6 -15.99 6.00 6.04
CA GLY A 6 -15.33 5.79 4.76
C GLY A 6 -14.43 4.56 4.78
N VAL A 7 -13.60 4.42 3.75
CA VAL A 7 -12.80 3.23 3.48
C VAL A 7 -11.36 3.41 3.93
N LEU A 8 -10.83 2.41 4.64
CA LEU A 8 -9.40 2.17 4.69
C LEU A 8 -9.03 1.31 3.48
N LEU A 9 -8.26 1.86 2.55
CA LEU A 9 -7.83 1.13 1.36
C LEU A 9 -6.40 0.58 1.55
N ASP A 10 -6.29 -0.74 1.73
CA ASP A 10 -5.01 -1.45 1.86
C ASP A 10 -4.61 -2.07 0.51
N SER A 11 -3.37 -1.82 0.07
CA SER A 11 -2.84 -2.40 -1.17
C SER A 11 -2.85 -3.93 -1.18
N TRP A 12 -2.64 -4.58 -0.03
CA TRP A 12 -2.71 -6.04 0.12
C TRP A 12 -4.12 -6.57 -0.14
N HIS A 13 -5.13 -5.99 0.50
CA HIS A 13 -6.52 -6.42 0.36
C HIS A 13 -7.08 -6.09 -1.03
N TRP A 14 -6.68 -4.95 -1.60
CA TRP A 14 -6.97 -4.63 -3.00
C TRP A 14 -6.38 -5.68 -3.96
N TYR A 15 -5.10 -6.03 -3.80
CA TYR A 15 -4.45 -7.03 -4.64
C TYR A 15 -5.05 -8.44 -4.48
N THR A 16 -5.22 -8.92 -3.23
CA THR A 16 -5.69 -10.28 -2.93
C THR A 16 -7.17 -10.49 -3.26
N SER A 17 -7.97 -9.42 -3.32
CA SER A 17 -9.35 -9.45 -3.85
C SER A 17 -9.43 -9.38 -5.37
N ARG A 18 -8.28 -9.31 -6.07
CA ARG A 18 -8.17 -9.08 -7.53
C ARG A 18 -8.75 -7.74 -7.97
N GLY A 19 -8.72 -6.74 -7.09
CA GLY A 19 -9.12 -5.38 -7.44
C GLY A 19 -8.25 -4.82 -8.56
N THR A 20 -8.84 -3.94 -9.37
CA THR A 20 -8.12 -3.28 -10.47
C THR A 20 -7.94 -1.79 -10.19
N LEU A 21 -7.13 -1.11 -10.99
CA LEU A 21 -6.98 0.35 -10.89
C LEU A 21 -8.30 1.05 -11.23
N GLU A 22 -9.08 0.49 -12.16
CA GLU A 22 -10.41 1.00 -12.52
C GLU A 22 -11.38 0.96 -11.34
N ASP A 23 -11.24 0.01 -10.42
CA ASP A 23 -12.06 -0.04 -9.21
C ASP A 23 -11.73 1.12 -8.26
N ILE A 24 -10.44 1.48 -8.13
CA ILE A 24 -10.02 2.63 -7.34
C ILE A 24 -10.55 3.93 -7.98
N LEU A 25 -10.48 4.04 -9.31
CA LEU A 25 -10.93 5.23 -10.05
C LEU A 25 -12.45 5.48 -9.98
N LYS A 26 -13.25 4.51 -9.50
CA LYS A 26 -14.68 4.70 -9.25
C LYS A 26 -14.97 5.39 -7.91
N LEU A 27 -13.99 5.43 -7.00
CA LEU A 27 -14.10 6.13 -5.73
C LEU A 27 -13.85 7.63 -5.90
N LYS A 28 -14.36 8.41 -4.97
CA LYS A 28 -13.93 9.78 -4.71
C LYS A 28 -12.86 9.77 -3.63
N GLY A 29 -11.89 10.69 -3.71
CA GLY A 29 -10.84 10.82 -2.71
C GLY A 29 -11.36 10.98 -1.27
N GLU A 30 -12.50 11.65 -1.08
CA GLU A 30 -13.15 11.83 0.23
C GLU A 30 -13.76 10.55 0.82
N GLU A 31 -14.03 9.52 -0.01
CA GLU A 31 -14.53 8.22 0.46
C GLU A 31 -13.40 7.37 1.04
N VAL A 32 -12.14 7.68 0.74
CA VAL A 32 -10.96 7.02 1.28
C VAL A 32 -10.44 7.85 2.46
N ILE A 33 -10.44 7.26 3.65
CA ILE A 33 -10.05 7.97 4.88
C ILE A 33 -8.61 7.64 5.27
N TYR A 34 -8.14 6.44 4.95
CA TYR A 34 -6.81 5.96 5.34
C TYR A 34 -6.28 4.98 4.32
N VAL A 35 -4.97 4.98 4.07
CA VAL A 35 -4.34 4.08 3.10
C VAL A 35 -3.21 3.30 3.77
N HIS A 36 -3.25 1.98 3.61
CA HIS A 36 -2.14 1.09 3.95
C HIS A 36 -1.42 0.66 2.68
N VAL A 37 -0.08 0.63 2.73
CA VAL A 37 0.77 0.13 1.65
C VAL A 37 1.78 -0.90 2.13
N ASN A 38 2.01 -1.89 1.29
CA ASN A 38 2.89 -3.03 1.53
C ASN A 38 3.14 -3.73 0.19
N ASP A 39 3.87 -4.84 0.21
CA ASP A 39 4.06 -5.70 -0.95
C ASP A 39 3.89 -7.17 -0.55
N ALA A 40 3.97 -8.09 -1.50
CA ALA A 40 3.77 -9.51 -1.26
C ALA A 40 5.02 -10.36 -1.58
N PRO A 41 5.21 -11.53 -0.95
CA PRO A 41 6.29 -12.44 -1.30
C PRO A 41 6.28 -12.83 -2.78
N ALA A 42 7.45 -12.74 -3.42
CA ALA A 42 7.61 -13.23 -4.79
C ALA A 42 7.46 -14.76 -4.84
N ASN A 43 6.96 -15.27 -5.97
CA ASN A 43 6.81 -16.71 -6.25
C ASN A 43 5.84 -17.47 -5.34
N VAL A 44 4.94 -16.78 -4.63
CA VAL A 44 3.82 -17.39 -3.91
C VAL A 44 2.54 -17.14 -4.69
N PRO A 45 1.77 -18.17 -5.08
CA PRO A 45 0.46 -17.99 -5.70
C PRO A 45 -0.46 -17.14 -4.82
N MET A 46 -1.26 -16.25 -5.42
CA MET A 46 -2.14 -15.33 -4.70
C MET A 46 -3.07 -16.04 -3.70
N ASP A 47 -3.60 -17.22 -4.05
CA ASP A 47 -4.49 -18.04 -3.21
C ASP A 47 -3.77 -18.72 -2.03
N LYS A 48 -2.45 -18.63 -1.97
CA LYS A 48 -1.60 -19.15 -0.89
C LYS A 48 -0.95 -18.04 -0.06
N LEU A 49 -1.20 -16.79 -0.40
CA LEU A 49 -0.73 -15.67 0.40
C LEU A 49 -1.39 -15.68 1.78
N LEU A 50 -0.59 -15.40 2.80
CA LEU A 50 -1.03 -15.29 4.19
C LEU A 50 -1.00 -13.83 4.59
N ASP A 51 -2.09 -13.36 5.20
CA ASP A 51 -2.28 -11.94 5.50
C ASP A 51 -1.15 -11.33 6.34
N ASN A 52 -0.61 -12.11 7.27
CA ASN A 52 0.47 -11.69 8.17
C ASN A 52 1.88 -11.97 7.63
N VAL A 53 2.02 -12.37 6.36
CA VAL A 53 3.31 -12.62 5.71
C VAL A 53 3.40 -11.73 4.48
N ARG A 54 3.77 -10.47 4.71
CA ARG A 54 3.89 -9.43 3.67
C ARG A 54 5.36 -8.97 3.52
N CYS A 55 5.58 -8.03 2.61
CA CYS A 55 6.87 -7.42 2.31
C CYS A 55 6.80 -5.90 2.44
N LEU A 56 7.96 -5.24 2.48
CA LEU A 56 8.05 -3.79 2.47
C LEU A 56 7.47 -3.21 1.16
N PRO A 57 6.91 -1.98 1.18
CA PRO A 57 6.45 -1.30 -0.04
C PRO A 57 7.44 -1.39 -1.21
N GLY A 58 7.00 -2.06 -2.29
CA GLY A 58 7.77 -2.21 -3.53
C GLY A 58 9.02 -3.10 -3.44
N GLU A 59 9.15 -3.91 -2.39
CA GLU A 59 10.29 -4.83 -2.19
C GLU A 59 10.36 -5.91 -3.28
N THR A 60 9.23 -6.44 -3.72
CA THR A 60 9.16 -7.53 -4.71
C THR A 60 8.52 -7.08 -6.03
N GLY A 61 7.68 -6.04 -5.98
CA GLY A 61 6.89 -5.55 -7.10
C GLY A 61 5.71 -6.45 -7.47
N VAL A 62 5.31 -7.38 -6.60
CA VAL A 62 4.14 -8.25 -6.84
C VAL A 62 2.85 -7.41 -6.84
N ILE A 63 2.77 -6.44 -5.93
CA ILE A 63 1.68 -5.46 -5.89
C ILE A 63 2.11 -4.22 -6.69
N ASP A 64 1.30 -3.80 -7.67
CA ASP A 64 1.53 -2.56 -8.43
C ASP A 64 1.21 -1.31 -7.60
N LEU A 65 2.10 -0.99 -6.66
CA LEU A 65 1.96 0.20 -5.84
C LEU A 65 2.10 1.51 -6.63
N VAL A 66 2.83 1.50 -7.75
CA VAL A 66 2.99 2.69 -8.58
C VAL A 66 1.66 3.06 -9.22
N GLY A 67 0.96 2.09 -9.82
CA GLY A 67 -0.39 2.25 -10.34
C GLY A 67 -1.37 2.64 -9.23
N PHE A 68 -1.34 1.93 -8.10
CA PHE A 68 -2.21 2.17 -6.94
C PHE A 68 -2.12 3.60 -6.42
N LEU A 69 -0.90 4.11 -6.17
CA LEU A 69 -0.68 5.48 -5.68
C LEU A 69 -1.07 6.54 -6.70
N ARG A 70 -0.85 6.29 -7.99
CA ARG A 70 -1.30 7.20 -9.06
C ARG A 70 -2.82 7.25 -9.14
N ALA A 71 -3.51 6.12 -9.01
CA ALA A 71 -4.97 6.08 -8.98
C ALA A 71 -5.54 6.85 -7.78
N LEU A 72 -4.95 6.70 -6.58
CA LEU A 72 -5.30 7.49 -5.40
C LEU A 72 -5.13 9.00 -5.63
N LYS A 73 -4.00 9.42 -6.23
CA LYS A 73 -3.81 10.83 -6.62
C LYS A 73 -4.85 11.30 -7.63
N SER A 74 -5.20 10.47 -8.61
CA SER A 74 -6.20 10.81 -9.65
C SER A 74 -7.60 11.02 -9.09
N ILE A 75 -8.00 10.27 -8.06
CA ILE A 75 -9.30 10.47 -7.39
C ILE A 75 -9.29 11.62 -6.37
N GLY A 76 -8.14 12.28 -6.20
CA GLY A 76 -8.00 13.42 -5.28
C GLY A 76 -7.81 13.02 -3.81
N TYR A 77 -7.39 11.79 -3.52
CA TYR A 77 -7.03 11.40 -2.16
C TYR A 77 -5.83 12.23 -1.68
N ASN A 78 -5.96 12.88 -0.53
CA ASN A 78 -4.93 13.74 0.07
C ASN A 78 -4.60 13.36 1.52
N GLY A 79 -5.09 12.20 1.98
CA GLY A 79 -4.84 11.69 3.31
C GLY A 79 -3.50 10.95 3.44
N PRO A 80 -3.24 10.36 4.61
CA PRO A 80 -1.98 9.66 4.91
C PRO A 80 -1.86 8.29 4.21
N VAL A 81 -0.67 8.02 3.67
CA VAL A 81 -0.27 6.71 3.13
C VAL A 81 0.73 6.07 4.08
N THR A 82 0.35 4.94 4.69
CA THR A 82 1.07 4.35 5.82
C THR A 82 1.57 2.95 5.48
N PRO A 83 2.87 2.63 5.68
CA PRO A 83 3.36 1.28 5.48
C PRO A 83 2.84 0.29 6.54
N GLU A 84 2.29 -0.84 6.12
CA GLU A 84 1.86 -1.95 7.00
C GLU A 84 2.44 -3.29 6.50
N PRO A 85 3.75 -3.54 6.68
CA PRO A 85 4.46 -4.55 5.90
C PRO A 85 4.48 -5.96 6.50
N PHE A 86 3.92 -6.20 7.70
CA PHE A 86 3.93 -7.49 8.43
C PHE A 86 5.18 -8.35 8.15
N SER A 87 6.36 -7.74 8.25
CA SER A 87 7.61 -8.32 7.75
C SER A 87 8.44 -8.87 8.90
N ASP A 88 8.63 -10.19 8.93
CA ASP A 88 9.48 -10.86 9.92
C ASP A 88 10.91 -10.32 9.93
N LYS A 89 11.42 -9.87 8.78
CA LYS A 89 12.73 -9.22 8.65
C LYS A 89 12.75 -7.91 9.42
N VAL A 90 11.73 -7.07 9.27
CA VAL A 90 11.62 -5.77 9.95
C VAL A 90 11.36 -5.96 11.45
N ASN A 91 10.55 -6.94 11.84
CA ASN A 91 10.25 -7.26 13.24
C ASN A 91 11.48 -7.66 14.08
N ARG A 92 12.55 -8.12 13.41
CA ARG A 92 13.82 -8.52 14.06
C ARG A 92 14.85 -7.39 14.11
N MET A 93 14.54 -6.21 13.58
CA MET A 93 15.44 -5.06 13.59
C MET A 93 15.26 -4.23 14.88
N PRO A 94 16.30 -3.48 15.29
CA PRO A 94 16.13 -2.37 16.23
C PRO A 94 15.08 -1.36 15.71
N PRO A 95 14.32 -0.69 16.59
CA PRO A 95 13.27 0.25 16.18
C PRO A 95 13.73 1.33 15.20
N GLU A 96 14.93 1.89 15.39
CA GLU A 96 15.50 2.94 14.56
C GLU A 96 15.75 2.44 13.12
N ASP A 97 16.29 1.22 13.00
CA ASP A 97 16.54 0.58 11.71
C ASP A 97 15.22 0.19 11.02
N ALA A 98 14.25 -0.31 11.78
CA ALA A 98 12.92 -0.68 11.29
C ALA A 98 12.19 0.53 10.69
N VAL A 99 12.18 1.66 11.39
CA VAL A 99 11.58 2.91 10.89
C VAL A 99 12.33 3.38 9.64
N LYS A 100 13.67 3.36 9.67
CA LYS A 100 14.49 3.83 8.54
C LYS A 100 14.23 3.00 7.28
N VAL A 101 14.31 1.67 7.35
CA VAL A 101 14.15 0.80 6.17
C VAL A 101 12.73 0.89 5.61
N THR A 102 11.74 1.02 6.49
CA THR A 102 10.33 1.16 6.09
C THR A 102 10.08 2.49 5.40
N GLY A 103 10.57 3.60 5.97
CA GLY A 103 10.50 4.92 5.35
C GLY A 103 11.23 4.98 4.00
N ASP A 104 12.44 4.41 3.92
CA ASP A 104 13.21 4.34 2.67
C ASP A 104 12.45 3.56 1.57
N SER A 105 11.77 2.47 1.94
CA SER A 105 10.98 1.68 0.99
C SER A 105 9.78 2.46 0.44
N LEU A 106 9.03 3.13 1.33
CA LEU A 106 7.92 3.99 0.92
C LEU A 106 8.39 5.10 -0.01
N LYS A 107 9.47 5.79 0.36
CA LYS A 107 10.05 6.89 -0.43
C LYS A 107 10.38 6.47 -1.85
N LYS A 108 11.01 5.29 -2.04
CA LYS A 108 11.35 4.77 -3.38
C LYS A 108 10.11 4.57 -4.25
N VAL A 109 9.04 4.02 -3.69
CA VAL A 109 7.78 3.81 -4.43
C VAL A 109 7.09 5.15 -4.72
N TRP A 110 7.12 6.07 -3.77
CA TRP A 110 6.60 7.44 -3.90
C TRP A 110 7.25 8.18 -5.07
N GLU A 111 8.59 8.16 -5.14
CA GLU A 111 9.38 8.73 -6.24
C GLU A 111 9.05 8.07 -7.58
N ARG A 112 8.97 6.73 -7.63
CA ARG A 112 8.57 5.98 -8.85
C ARG A 112 7.16 6.34 -9.33
N ALA A 113 6.26 6.64 -8.40
CA ALA A 113 4.90 7.09 -8.70
C ALA A 113 4.86 8.51 -9.28
N GLY A 114 5.96 9.28 -9.21
CA GLY A 114 5.97 10.70 -9.59
C GLY A 114 5.20 11.55 -8.57
N LEU A 115 5.12 11.06 -7.34
CA LEU A 115 4.66 11.84 -6.20
C LEU A 115 5.89 12.53 -5.65
N THR A 116 6.10 13.76 -6.05
CA THR A 116 7.13 14.64 -5.49
C THR A 116 6.45 15.98 -5.33
N ASP A 117 6.43 16.48 -4.10
CA ASP A 117 6.23 17.91 -3.87
C ASP A 117 7.50 18.66 -4.31
#